data_AF-A0A9E2JUK4-F1
#
_entry.id   AF-A0A9E2JUK4-F1
#
_cell.length_a   1.000
_cell.length_b   1.000
_cell.length_c   1.000
_cell.angle_alpha   90.00
_cell.angle_beta   90.00
_cell.angle_gamma   90.00
#
_symmetry.space_group_name_H-M   'P 1'
#
loop_
_entity.id
_entity.type
_entity.pdbx_description
1 polymer ?
#
loop_
_entity_poly.entity_id
_entity_poly.type
_entity_poly.pdbx_seq_one_letter_code
_entity_poly.pdbx_strand_id
1 'polypeptide(L)'
;MTKTLKAASKRARLILDLSKQGAPIADIAEKAGCSRATIGRIRAENGFRAERSGVPSKFSDEVIRSTHERGLIDKLAAEEIGISVAYYGRRRRALGLRSHALPGMPPAISDDTIRELHAQGLSDIEAAGVCGCHPSTFNRRRLRLDLPANRKRADWPVPGSPTLVSPDVSRPNLVEKTVRGAFAIDTARVEILRAAEPLVARAMGALT
;
A
#
# COMPACT_ATOMS: atom_id res chain seq x y z
N MET A 1 -5.01 40.93 8.24
CA MET A 1 -4.76 41.48 6.88
C MET A 1 -5.91 41.12 5.96
N THR A 2 -6.95 41.95 5.94
CA THR A 2 -8.09 41.87 5.03
C THR A 2 -7.62 42.25 3.63
N LYS A 3 -7.43 41.24 2.76
CA LYS A 3 -7.13 41.48 1.34
C LYS A 3 -8.18 42.45 0.80
N THR A 4 -7.69 43.60 0.38
CA THR A 4 -8.42 44.70 -0.23
C THR A 4 -9.38 44.15 -1.27
N LEU A 5 -10.67 44.48 -1.12
CA LEU A 5 -11.74 44.24 -2.07
C LEU A 5 -11.40 44.95 -3.39
N LYS A 6 -10.49 44.36 -4.18
CA LYS A 6 -10.21 44.77 -5.55
C LYS A 6 -11.55 44.77 -6.24
N ALA A 7 -12.00 45.95 -6.72
CA ALA A 7 -13.35 46.21 -7.22
C ALA A 7 -13.93 44.96 -7.87
N ALA A 8 -14.75 44.23 -7.11
CA ALA A 8 -15.21 42.92 -7.55
C ALA A 8 -15.98 43.15 -8.84
N SER A 9 -15.54 42.50 -9.92
CA SER A 9 -16.19 42.61 -11.22
C SER A 9 -17.68 42.34 -11.06
N LYS A 10 -18.53 42.97 -11.88
CA LYS A 10 -19.99 42.77 -11.85
C LYS A 10 -20.36 41.28 -11.80
N ARG A 11 -19.56 40.45 -12.49
CA ARG A 11 -19.65 38.98 -12.47
C ARG A 11 -19.36 38.36 -11.10
N ALA A 12 -18.30 38.76 -10.41
CA ALA A 12 -17.97 38.22 -9.09
C ALA A 12 -19.07 38.53 -8.05
N ARG A 13 -19.68 39.73 -8.11
CA ARG A 13 -20.83 40.07 -7.25
C ARG A 13 -22.03 39.17 -7.53
N LEU A 14 -22.40 39.00 -8.81
CA LEU A 14 -23.47 38.11 -9.23
C LEU A 14 -23.26 36.67 -8.73
N ILE A 15 -22.04 36.14 -8.82
CA ILE A 15 -21.70 34.79 -8.34
C ILE A 15 -21.93 34.68 -6.83
N LEU A 16 -21.48 35.67 -6.05
CA LEU A 16 -21.62 35.65 -4.60
C LEU A 16 -23.07 35.82 -4.17
N ASP A 17 -23.85 36.67 -4.83
CA ASP A 17 -25.26 36.87 -4.53
C ASP A 17 -26.09 35.61 -4.81
N LEU A 18 -25.88 34.96 -5.97
CA LEU A 18 -26.52 33.68 -6.28
C LEU A 18 -26.06 32.55 -5.33
N SER A 19 -24.80 32.58 -4.89
CA SER A 19 -24.29 31.60 -3.90
C SER A 19 -24.93 31.78 -2.52
N LYS A 20 -25.17 33.02 -2.09
CA LYS A 20 -25.91 33.32 -0.84
C LYS A 20 -27.36 32.86 -0.89
N GLN A 21 -27.97 32.87 -2.09
CA GLN A 21 -29.32 32.35 -2.32
C GLN A 21 -29.39 30.82 -2.41
N GLY A 22 -28.25 30.11 -2.28
CA GLY A 22 -28.21 28.65 -2.35
C GLY A 22 -28.37 28.06 -3.75
N ALA A 23 -28.22 28.88 -4.81
CA ALA A 23 -28.34 28.38 -6.18
C ALA A 23 -27.28 27.29 -6.48
N PRO A 24 -27.64 26.23 -7.22
CA PRO A 24 -26.68 25.19 -7.59
C PRO A 24 -25.62 25.75 -8.54
N ILE A 25 -24.41 25.19 -8.48
CA ILE A 25 -23.24 25.70 -9.25
C ILE A 25 -23.51 25.70 -10.77
N ALA A 26 -24.35 24.79 -11.26
CA ALA A 26 -24.74 24.74 -12.67
C ALA A 26 -25.49 26.02 -13.08
N ASP A 27 -26.54 26.40 -12.35
CA ASP A 27 -27.34 27.60 -12.63
C ASP A 27 -26.52 28.89 -12.48
N ILE A 28 -25.61 28.94 -11.51
CA ILE A 28 -24.68 30.07 -11.35
C ILE A 28 -23.79 30.21 -12.60
N ALA A 29 -23.32 29.09 -13.16
CA ALA A 29 -22.46 29.08 -14.34
C ALA A 29 -23.16 29.62 -15.57
N GLU A 30 -24.41 29.20 -15.78
CA GLU A 30 -25.27 29.68 -16.87
C GLU A 30 -25.53 31.19 -16.73
N LYS A 31 -26.02 31.65 -15.57
CA LYS A 31 -26.37 33.06 -15.34
C LYS A 31 -25.16 34.00 -15.36
N ALA A 32 -24.01 33.55 -14.85
CA ALA A 32 -22.81 34.38 -14.80
C ALA A 32 -21.96 34.31 -16.08
N GLY A 33 -22.27 33.39 -17.00
CA GLY A 33 -21.53 33.16 -18.24
C GLY A 33 -20.07 32.77 -17.98
N CYS A 34 -19.81 31.86 -17.03
CA CYS A 34 -18.45 31.45 -16.68
C CYS A 34 -18.34 29.99 -16.24
N SER A 35 -17.12 29.45 -16.25
CA SER A 35 -16.88 28.04 -15.91
C SER A 35 -17.10 27.75 -14.42
N ARG A 36 -17.51 26.50 -14.10
CA ARG A 36 -17.67 26.00 -12.73
C ARG A 36 -16.42 26.18 -11.87
N ALA A 37 -15.23 26.03 -12.46
CA ALA A 37 -13.95 26.24 -11.78
C ALA A 37 -13.76 27.71 -11.34
N THR A 38 -14.17 28.67 -12.17
CA THR A 38 -14.11 30.10 -11.83
C THR A 38 -15.01 30.42 -10.64
N ILE A 39 -16.22 29.87 -10.63
CA ILE A 39 -17.18 30.00 -9.52
C ILE A 39 -16.59 29.40 -8.25
N GLY A 40 -16.05 28.19 -8.32
CA GLY A 40 -15.43 27.50 -7.17
C GLY A 40 -14.30 28.31 -6.54
N ARG A 41 -13.43 28.90 -7.36
CA ARG A 41 -12.36 29.79 -6.90
C ARG A 41 -12.91 31.04 -6.21
N ILE A 42 -13.83 31.78 -6.86
CA ILE A 42 -14.43 33.00 -6.30
C ILE A 42 -15.14 32.69 -4.98
N ARG A 43 -15.91 31.60 -4.94
CA ARG A 43 -16.59 31.13 -3.73
C ARG A 43 -15.57 30.82 -2.61
N ALA A 44 -14.53 30.04 -2.89
CA ALA A 44 -13.50 29.67 -1.91
C ALA A 44 -12.73 30.89 -1.37
N GLU A 45 -12.38 31.85 -2.24
CA GLU A 45 -11.71 33.10 -1.87
C GLU A 45 -12.57 33.98 -0.94
N ASN A 46 -13.91 33.85 -1.03
CA ASN A 46 -14.87 34.63 -0.25
C ASN A 46 -15.52 33.80 0.88
N GLY A 47 -14.91 32.68 1.29
CA GLY A 47 -15.40 31.89 2.42
C GLY A 47 -16.63 31.03 2.13
N PHE A 48 -17.20 31.09 0.92
CA PHE A 48 -18.18 30.11 0.42
C PHE A 48 -17.46 28.83 0.02
N ARG A 49 -16.68 28.23 0.90
CA ARG A 49 -16.23 26.86 0.66
C ARG A 49 -17.50 26.04 0.48
N ALA A 50 -17.71 25.50 -0.72
CA ALA A 50 -18.68 24.43 -0.86
C ALA A 50 -18.28 23.43 0.22
N GLU A 51 -19.17 23.16 1.17
CA GLU A 51 -19.08 21.95 1.98
C GLU A 51 -18.85 20.87 0.95
N ARG A 52 -17.61 20.37 0.84
CA ARG A 52 -17.11 19.58 -0.29
C ARG A 52 -18.18 18.58 -0.63
N SER A 53 -18.99 18.87 -1.66
CA SER A 53 -20.37 18.39 -1.79
C SER A 53 -20.61 17.28 -0.80
N GLY A 54 -21.02 17.67 0.41
CA GLY A 54 -21.46 16.74 1.43
C GLY A 54 -22.75 16.16 0.90
N VAL A 55 -22.67 15.43 -0.23
CA VAL A 55 -23.53 14.29 -0.48
C VAL A 55 -23.43 13.59 0.85
N PRO A 56 -24.48 13.66 1.69
CA PRO A 56 -24.47 12.94 2.94
C PRO A 56 -24.00 11.56 2.53
N SER A 57 -22.97 11.05 3.21
CA SER A 57 -22.69 9.63 3.04
C SER A 57 -24.06 8.97 3.09
N LYS A 58 -24.40 8.16 2.08
CA LYS A 58 -25.70 7.49 2.05
C LYS A 58 -25.95 6.72 3.36
N PHE A 59 -24.91 6.53 4.16
CA PHE A 59 -24.89 5.84 5.42
C PHE A 59 -24.40 6.78 6.51
N SER A 60 -25.17 6.87 7.60
CA SER A 60 -24.73 7.62 8.77
C SER A 60 -23.50 6.94 9.39
N ASP A 61 -22.66 7.74 10.04
CA ASP A 61 -21.53 7.21 10.82
C ASP A 61 -21.99 6.24 11.90
N GLU A 62 -23.23 6.41 12.37
CA GLU A 62 -23.87 5.56 13.36
C GLU A 62 -24.08 4.13 12.85
N VAL A 63 -24.47 3.97 11.58
CA VAL A 63 -24.59 2.64 10.96
C VAL A 63 -23.21 1.94 10.94
N ILE A 64 -22.14 2.67 10.61
CA ILE A 64 -20.78 2.11 10.60
C ILE A 64 -20.33 1.72 12.02
N ARG A 65 -20.63 2.53 13.05
CA ARG A 65 -20.33 2.18 14.44
C ARG A 65 -21.08 0.92 14.88
N SER A 66 -22.40 0.89 14.67
CA SER A 66 -23.23 -0.25 15.06
C SER A 66 -22.80 -1.55 14.37
N THR A 67 -22.51 -1.52 13.06
CA THR A 67 -21.99 -2.69 12.34
C THR A 67 -20.61 -3.12 12.84
N HIS A 68 -19.76 -2.16 13.21
CA HIS A 68 -18.45 -2.43 13.78
C HIS A 68 -18.52 -3.05 15.19
N GLU A 69 -19.40 -2.56 16.06
CA GLU A 69 -19.59 -3.08 17.42
C GLU A 69 -20.03 -4.54 17.44
N ARG A 70 -20.72 -5.01 16.40
CA ARG A 70 -21.07 -6.42 16.21
C ARG A 70 -19.89 -7.33 15.84
N GLY A 71 -18.67 -6.80 15.73
CA GLY A 71 -17.47 -7.61 15.49
C GLY A 71 -17.24 -8.02 14.03
N LEU A 72 -17.99 -7.44 13.09
CA LEU A 72 -17.91 -7.84 11.67
C LEU A 72 -16.64 -7.30 10.99
N ILE A 73 -15.96 -8.17 10.25
CA ILE A 73 -14.85 -7.75 9.38
C ILE A 73 -15.33 -6.77 8.30
N ASP A 74 -14.43 -5.89 7.84
CA ASP A 74 -14.74 -4.84 6.86
C ASP A 74 -15.45 -5.36 5.60
N LYS A 75 -15.15 -6.60 5.18
CA LYS A 75 -15.79 -7.23 4.01
C LYS A 75 -17.28 -7.52 4.27
N LEU A 76 -17.59 -8.23 5.35
CA LEU A 76 -18.97 -8.60 5.71
C LEU A 76 -19.78 -7.37 6.09
N ALA A 77 -19.19 -6.45 6.84
CA ALA A 77 -19.81 -5.19 7.22
C ALA A 77 -20.22 -4.34 6.00
N ALA A 78 -19.34 -4.25 5.00
CA ALA A 78 -19.62 -3.49 3.79
C ALA A 78 -20.70 -4.15 2.91
N GLU A 79 -20.67 -5.48 2.80
CA GLU A 79 -21.70 -6.26 2.11
C GLU A 79 -23.08 -6.07 2.75
N GLU A 80 -23.15 -6.13 4.08
CA GLU A 80 -24.40 -5.98 4.83
C GLU A 80 -25.04 -4.58 4.66
N ILE A 81 -24.22 -3.53 4.67
CA ILE A 81 -24.70 -2.15 4.50
C ILE A 81 -24.93 -1.81 3.00
N GLY A 82 -24.46 -2.65 2.07
CA GLY A 82 -24.56 -2.40 0.63
C GLY A 82 -23.59 -1.33 0.13
N ILE A 83 -22.37 -1.29 0.68
CA ILE A 83 -21.30 -0.37 0.26
C ILE A 83 -20.02 -1.09 -0.15
N SER A 84 -19.14 -0.37 -0.84
CA SER A 84 -17.81 -0.93 -1.16
C SER A 84 -16.95 -1.08 0.10
N VAL A 85 -16.19 -2.18 0.16
CA VAL A 85 -15.23 -2.46 1.25
C VAL A 85 -14.24 -1.31 1.44
N ALA A 86 -13.75 -0.73 0.34
CA ALA A 86 -12.82 0.40 0.37
C ALA A 86 -13.44 1.66 1.00
N TYR A 87 -14.72 1.91 0.74
CA TYR A 87 -15.46 3.01 1.35
C TYR A 87 -15.64 2.79 2.86
N TYR A 88 -16.13 1.60 3.25
CA TYR A 88 -16.28 1.23 4.65
C TYR A 88 -14.96 1.38 5.42
N GLY A 89 -13.88 0.76 4.94
CA GLY A 89 -12.58 0.80 5.59
C GLY A 89 -11.96 2.21 5.64
N ARG A 90 -12.26 3.10 4.69
CA ARG A 90 -11.86 4.52 4.76
C ARG A 90 -12.65 5.24 5.85
N ARG A 91 -13.97 5.05 5.90
CA ARG A 91 -14.84 5.77 6.85
C ARG A 91 -14.65 5.27 8.28
N ARG A 92 -14.54 3.95 8.49
CA ARG A 92 -14.15 3.33 9.77
C ARG A 92 -12.86 3.94 10.33
N ARG A 93 -11.81 4.07 9.50
CA ARG A 93 -10.54 4.71 9.91
C ARG A 93 -10.70 6.19 10.25
N ALA A 94 -11.52 6.93 9.50
CA ALA A 94 -11.81 8.33 9.81
C ALA A 94 -12.56 8.49 11.16
N LEU A 95 -13.26 7.46 11.61
CA LEU A 95 -13.92 7.37 12.92
C LEU A 95 -13.01 6.83 14.04
N GLY A 96 -11.74 6.52 13.75
CA GLY A 96 -10.79 6.00 14.74
C GLY A 96 -11.00 4.53 15.15
N LEU A 97 -11.89 3.81 14.47
CA LEU A 97 -12.20 2.41 14.77
C LEU A 97 -11.14 1.48 14.17
N ARG A 98 -10.63 0.50 14.92
CA ARG A 98 -9.67 -0.51 14.44
C ARG A 98 -10.37 -1.59 13.59
N SER A 99 -9.69 -2.24 12.66
CA SER A 99 -10.28 -3.35 11.91
C SER A 99 -10.40 -4.57 12.82
N HIS A 100 -11.52 -5.29 12.71
CA HIS A 100 -11.59 -6.65 13.23
C HIS A 100 -10.67 -7.57 12.42
N ALA A 101 -9.94 -8.45 13.10
CA ALA A 101 -9.11 -9.44 12.44
C ALA A 101 -9.99 -10.54 11.82
N LEU A 102 -9.51 -11.17 10.75
CA LEU A 102 -10.16 -12.37 10.23
C LEU A 102 -10.07 -13.50 11.26
N PRO A 103 -11.13 -14.30 11.48
CA PRO A 103 -11.04 -15.51 12.29
C PRO A 103 -9.90 -16.40 11.79
N GLY A 104 -9.00 -16.82 12.69
CA GLY A 104 -7.83 -17.63 12.36
C GLY A 104 -6.64 -16.86 11.76
N MET A 105 -6.79 -15.56 11.50
CA MET A 105 -5.64 -14.71 11.19
C MET A 105 -5.02 -14.24 12.50
N PRO A 106 -3.71 -14.47 12.73
CA PRO A 106 -3.08 -14.04 13.96
C PRO A 106 -3.29 -12.53 14.17
N PRO A 107 -3.50 -12.07 15.40
CA PRO A 107 -3.67 -10.66 15.69
C PRO A 107 -2.50 -9.88 15.08
N ALA A 108 -2.79 -8.69 14.53
CA ALA A 108 -1.75 -7.84 13.98
C ALA A 108 -0.69 -7.61 15.06
N ILE A 109 0.55 -8.00 14.76
CA ILE A 109 1.69 -7.86 15.68
C ILE A 109 1.72 -6.41 16.18
N SER A 110 1.68 -6.26 17.50
CA SER A 110 1.74 -4.94 18.12
C SER A 110 3.12 -4.34 17.94
N ASP A 111 3.19 -3.01 17.82
CA ASP A 111 4.48 -2.32 17.70
C ASP A 111 5.34 -2.51 18.97
N ASP A 112 4.72 -2.74 20.14
CA ASP A 112 5.42 -3.04 21.40
C ASP A 112 6.05 -4.44 21.39
N THR A 113 5.35 -5.45 20.86
CA THR A 113 5.90 -6.79 20.65
C THR A 113 7.12 -6.75 19.73
N ILE A 114 7.10 -5.90 18.69
CA ILE A 114 8.26 -5.74 17.81
C ILE A 114 9.45 -5.13 18.55
N ARG A 115 9.22 -4.11 19.39
CA ARG A 115 10.29 -3.52 20.22
C ARG A 115 10.86 -4.52 21.20
N GLU A 116 10.01 -5.33 21.84
CA GLU A 116 10.43 -6.33 22.82
C GLU A 116 11.30 -7.41 22.19
N LEU A 117 10.84 -8.03 21.09
CA LEU A 117 11.61 -9.05 20.38
C LEU A 117 12.92 -8.48 19.80
N HIS A 118 12.89 -7.22 19.37
CA HIS A 118 14.10 -6.53 18.92
C HIS A 118 15.09 -6.28 20.06
N ALA A 119 14.62 -5.83 21.23
CA ALA A 119 15.45 -5.62 22.42
C ALA A 119 16.08 -6.91 22.94
N GLN A 120 15.44 -8.05 22.72
CA GLN A 120 16.00 -9.38 23.00
C GLN A 120 17.11 -9.82 22.02
N GLY A 121 17.41 -9.02 20.98
CA GLY A 121 18.47 -9.30 20.02
C GLY A 121 18.10 -10.31 18.93
N LEU A 122 16.84 -10.71 18.81
CA LEU A 122 16.40 -11.67 17.79
C LEU A 122 16.57 -11.07 16.39
N SER A 123 16.99 -11.90 15.43
CA SER A 123 16.98 -11.52 14.01
C SER A 123 15.56 -11.38 13.47
N ASP A 124 15.39 -10.65 12.36
CA ASP A 124 14.08 -10.47 11.71
C ASP A 124 13.41 -11.82 11.35
N ILE A 125 14.19 -12.88 11.07
CA ILE A 125 13.68 -14.21 10.74
C ILE A 125 13.15 -14.92 12.00
N GLU A 126 13.91 -14.89 13.09
CA GLU A 126 13.52 -15.52 14.36
C GLU A 126 12.31 -14.82 14.96
N ALA A 127 12.34 -13.49 15.03
CA ALA A 127 11.24 -12.70 15.56
C ALA A 127 9.96 -12.88 14.73
N ALA A 128 10.08 -12.97 13.41
CA ALA A 128 8.94 -13.28 12.55
C ALA A 128 8.36 -14.68 12.80
N GLY A 129 9.21 -15.67 13.05
CA GLY A 129 8.81 -17.02 13.47
C GLY A 129 8.03 -17.00 14.79
N VAL A 130 8.52 -16.26 15.80
CA VAL A 130 7.82 -16.09 17.08
C VAL A 130 6.46 -15.41 16.90
N CYS A 131 6.38 -14.41 16.02
CA CYS A 131 5.13 -13.70 15.74
C CYS A 131 4.17 -14.44 14.78
N GLY A 132 4.55 -15.59 14.21
CA GLY A 132 3.74 -16.28 13.22
C GLY A 132 3.49 -15.47 11.95
N CYS A 133 4.46 -14.67 11.50
CA CYS A 133 4.35 -13.85 10.30
C CYS A 133 5.51 -14.05 9.33
N HIS A 134 5.38 -13.55 8.11
CA HIS A 134 6.49 -13.59 7.15
C HIS A 134 7.62 -12.60 7.53
N PRO A 135 8.91 -12.95 7.39
CA PRO A 135 10.04 -12.07 7.76
C PRO A 135 9.99 -10.67 7.15
N SER A 136 9.53 -10.52 5.91
CA SER A 136 9.37 -9.20 5.27
C SER A 136 8.31 -8.32 5.95
N THR A 137 7.29 -8.92 6.58
CA THR A 137 6.26 -8.19 7.33
C THR A 137 6.86 -7.62 8.62
N PHE A 138 7.63 -8.44 9.36
CA PHE A 138 8.34 -8.01 10.55
C PHE A 138 9.37 -6.92 10.21
N ASN A 139 10.21 -7.14 9.19
CA ASN A 139 11.21 -6.18 8.72
C ASN A 139 10.60 -4.80 8.40
N ARG A 140 9.54 -4.75 7.60
CA ARG A 140 8.84 -3.50 7.24
C ARG A 140 8.27 -2.78 8.47
N ARG A 141 7.78 -3.54 9.45
CA ARG A 141 7.26 -2.97 10.70
C ARG A 141 8.39 -2.42 11.58
N ARG A 142 9.48 -3.18 11.75
CA ARG A 142 10.69 -2.73 12.46
C ARG A 142 11.24 -1.43 11.86
N LEU A 143 11.35 -1.35 10.54
CA LEU A 143 11.84 -0.14 9.85
C LEU A 143 10.93 1.07 10.06
N ARG A 144 9.61 0.89 10.19
CA ARG A 144 8.68 1.99 10.51
C ARG A 144 8.87 2.54 11.92
N LEU A 145 9.47 1.75 12.81
CA LEU A 145 9.77 2.13 14.19
C LEU A 145 11.22 2.64 14.35
N ASP A 146 11.93 2.87 13.23
CA ASP A 146 13.32 3.33 13.21
C ASP A 146 14.30 2.45 14.00
N LEU A 147 13.97 1.17 14.18
CA LEU A 147 14.83 0.20 14.85
C LEU A 147 15.85 -0.36 13.84
N PRO A 148 17.17 -0.41 14.15
CA PRO A 148 18.17 -0.98 13.25
C PRO A 148 18.00 -2.50 13.14
N ALA A 149 18.58 -3.13 12.10
CA ALA A 149 18.54 -4.58 12.01
C ALA A 149 19.41 -5.19 13.12
N ASN A 150 18.86 -6.16 13.85
CA ASN A 150 19.66 -7.09 14.65
C ASN A 150 20.40 -8.01 13.68
N ARG A 151 21.49 -7.48 13.10
CA ARG A 151 22.41 -8.31 12.35
C ARG A 151 23.00 -9.26 13.37
N LYS A 152 22.57 -10.52 13.35
CA LYS A 152 23.54 -11.58 13.67
C LYS A 152 24.71 -11.26 12.75
N ARG A 153 25.87 -10.95 13.32
CA ARG A 153 27.09 -11.03 12.51
C ARG A 153 26.98 -12.42 11.91
N ALA A 154 26.70 -12.51 10.61
CA ALA A 154 27.16 -13.68 9.89
C ALA A 154 28.62 -13.74 10.31
N ASP A 155 29.04 -14.86 10.85
CA ASP A 155 30.43 -15.13 11.18
C ASP A 155 31.17 -15.09 9.84
N TRP A 156 31.35 -13.87 9.33
CA TRP A 156 32.07 -13.60 8.14
C TRP A 156 33.48 -13.97 8.52
N PRO A 157 34.13 -14.87 7.79
CA PRO A 157 35.42 -15.41 8.17
C PRO A 157 36.32 -14.23 8.46
N VAL A 158 36.70 -14.09 9.74
CA VAL A 158 37.73 -13.17 10.16
C VAL A 158 38.97 -13.60 9.38
N PRO A 159 39.71 -12.69 8.72
CA PRO A 159 40.93 -13.04 8.01
C PRO A 159 41.85 -13.84 8.95
N GLY A 160 41.98 -15.15 8.73
CA GLY A 160 42.74 -16.07 9.60
C GLY A 160 42.01 -17.32 10.09
N SER A 161 40.69 -17.44 9.93
CA SER A 161 40.02 -18.73 10.20
C SER A 161 40.39 -19.76 9.13
N PRO A 162 40.75 -21.01 9.50
CA PRO A 162 41.08 -22.05 8.53
C PRO A 162 39.90 -22.26 7.60
N THR A 163 40.15 -22.04 6.31
CA THR A 163 39.19 -22.24 5.24
C THR A 163 38.68 -23.68 5.33
N LEU A 164 37.48 -23.87 5.88
CA LEU A 164 36.74 -25.09 5.63
C LEU A 164 36.48 -25.08 4.14
N VAL A 165 37.26 -25.88 3.41
CA VAL A 165 37.10 -26.13 1.98
C VAL A 165 35.63 -26.46 1.80
N SER A 166 34.85 -25.54 1.24
CA SER A 166 33.47 -25.81 0.91
C SER A 166 33.47 -27.08 0.08
N PRO A 167 32.75 -28.14 0.48
CA PRO A 167 32.57 -29.27 -0.41
C PRO A 167 31.99 -28.68 -1.69
N ASP A 168 32.58 -29.08 -2.82
CA ASP A 168 32.18 -28.71 -4.16
C ASP A 168 30.67 -28.90 -4.29
N VAL A 169 29.91 -27.84 -3.98
CA VAL A 169 28.48 -27.80 -4.22
C VAL A 169 28.42 -27.48 -5.70
N SER A 170 28.61 -28.52 -6.50
CA SER A 170 28.03 -28.62 -7.82
C SER A 170 26.59 -28.14 -7.65
N ARG A 171 26.31 -26.92 -8.11
CA ARG A 171 25.01 -26.26 -8.00
C ARG A 171 24.29 -26.46 -9.33
N PRO A 172 23.73 -27.64 -9.61
CA PRO A 172 22.98 -27.90 -10.84
C PRO A 172 21.86 -26.86 -11.01
N ASN A 173 21.28 -26.41 -9.89
CA ASN A 173 20.20 -25.44 -9.87
C ASN A 173 20.53 -24.04 -10.41
N LEU A 174 21.80 -23.59 -10.39
CA LEU A 174 22.13 -22.26 -10.91
C LEU A 174 22.27 -22.28 -12.44
N VAL A 175 22.91 -23.31 -12.98
CA VAL A 175 23.02 -23.51 -14.43
C VAL A 175 21.63 -23.77 -15.01
N GLU A 176 20.83 -24.63 -14.38
CA GLU A 176 19.46 -24.91 -14.79
C GLU A 176 18.57 -23.66 -14.79
N LYS A 177 18.67 -22.81 -13.75
CA LYS A 177 17.90 -21.57 -13.66
C LYS A 177 18.36 -20.51 -14.68
N THR A 178 19.66 -20.42 -14.94
CA THR A 178 20.22 -19.51 -15.95
C THR A 178 19.85 -19.95 -17.37
N VAL A 179 19.92 -21.25 -17.68
CA VAL A 179 19.50 -21.80 -18.97
C VAL A 179 17.99 -21.61 -19.17
N ARG A 180 17.18 -21.90 -18.15
CA ARG A 180 15.73 -21.69 -18.19
C ARG A 180 15.37 -20.21 -18.40
N GLY A 181 16.10 -19.29 -17.76
CA GLY A 181 15.89 -17.84 -17.89
C GLY A 181 16.37 -17.27 -19.23
N ALA A 182 17.53 -17.70 -19.72
CA ALA A 182 18.13 -17.19 -20.94
C ALA A 182 17.40 -17.65 -22.21
N PHE A 183 16.84 -18.86 -22.20
CA PHE A 183 16.23 -19.47 -23.39
C PHE A 183 14.71 -19.68 -23.26
N ALA A 184 14.10 -19.35 -22.12
CA ALA A 184 12.68 -19.60 -21.83
C ALA A 184 12.24 -21.06 -22.13
N ILE A 185 13.16 -22.02 -22.01
CA ILE A 185 12.89 -23.42 -22.35
C ILE A 185 12.04 -24.04 -21.25
N ASP A 186 10.88 -24.54 -21.64
CA ASP A 186 10.09 -25.44 -20.79
C ASP A 186 10.80 -26.79 -20.69
N THR A 187 11.33 -27.09 -19.51
CA THR A 187 12.06 -28.33 -19.21
C THR A 187 11.17 -29.58 -19.32
N ALA A 188 9.84 -29.42 -19.39
CA ALA A 188 8.92 -30.52 -19.66
C ALA A 188 8.99 -31.04 -21.11
N ARG A 189 9.63 -30.29 -22.03
CA ARG A 189 9.80 -30.68 -23.44
C ARG A 189 11.20 -31.21 -23.70
N VAL A 190 11.40 -32.47 -23.28
CA VAL A 190 12.67 -33.20 -23.34
C VAL A 190 13.28 -33.21 -24.75
N GLU A 191 12.44 -33.10 -25.79
CA GLU A 191 12.86 -33.07 -27.20
C GLU A 191 13.65 -31.80 -27.54
N ILE A 192 13.32 -30.66 -26.93
CA ILE A 192 14.01 -29.39 -27.15
C ILE A 192 15.42 -29.44 -26.54
N LEU A 193 15.56 -30.05 -25.36
CA LEU A 193 16.85 -30.20 -24.69
C LEU A 193 17.79 -31.10 -25.50
N ARG A 194 17.28 -32.23 -26.04
CA ARG A 194 18.06 -33.11 -26.94
C ARG A 194 18.47 -32.42 -28.24
N ALA A 195 17.60 -31.59 -28.81
CA ALA A 195 17.93 -30.84 -30.02
C ALA A 195 18.98 -29.73 -29.79
N ALA A 196 19.02 -29.15 -28.58
CA ALA A 196 19.95 -28.08 -28.22
C ALA A 196 21.36 -28.59 -27.85
N GLU A 197 21.48 -29.84 -27.41
CA GLU A 197 22.73 -30.46 -26.95
C GLU A 197 23.93 -30.33 -27.93
N PRO A 198 23.81 -30.65 -29.24
CA PRO A 198 24.94 -30.51 -30.17
C PRO A 198 25.33 -29.06 -30.46
N LEU A 199 24.42 -28.10 -30.27
CA LEU A 199 24.69 -26.67 -30.45
C LEU A 199 25.46 -26.12 -29.26
N VAL A 200 25.07 -26.50 -28.04
CA VAL A 200 25.79 -26.15 -26.82
C VAL A 200 27.18 -26.77 -26.80
N ALA A 201 27.31 -28.04 -27.19
CA ALA A 201 28.62 -28.71 -27.29
C ALA A 201 29.57 -28.00 -28.27
N ARG A 202 29.06 -27.55 -29.43
CA ARG A 202 29.85 -26.76 -30.40
C ARG A 202 30.29 -25.40 -29.86
N ALA A 203 29.38 -24.69 -29.18
CA ALA A 203 29.70 -23.39 -28.58
C ALA A 203 30.77 -23.51 -27.48
N MET A 204 30.69 -24.56 -26.67
CA MET A 204 31.65 -24.82 -25.59
C MET A 204 33.01 -25.32 -26.13
N GLY A 205 33.01 -26.09 -27.22
CA GLY A 205 34.23 -26.57 -27.88
C GLY A 205 34.94 -25.52 -28.76
N ALA A 206 34.29 -24.40 -29.08
CA ALA A 206 34.88 -23.30 -29.85
C ALA A 206 35.62 -22.27 -28.97
N LEU A 207 35.67 -22.49 -27.65
CA LEU A 207 36.32 -21.62 -26.67
C LEU A 207 37.69 -22.14 -26.20
N THR A 208 38.19 -23.22 -26.80
CA THR A 208 39.56 -23.74 -26.60
C THR A 208 40.49 -23.27 -27.71
#